data_AF-A0A377UT84-F1
#
_entry.id   AF-A0A377UT84-F1
#
_cell.length_a   1.000
_cell.length_b   1.000
_cell.length_c   1.000
_cell.angle_alpha   90.00
_cell.angle_beta   90.00
_cell.angle_gamma   90.00
#
_symmetry.space_group_name_H-M   'P 1'
#
loop_
_entity.id
_entity.type
_entity.pdbx_description
1 polymer ?
#
loop_
_entity_poly.entity_id
_entity_poly.type
_entity_poly.pdbx_seq_one_letter_code
_entity_poly.pdbx_strand_id
1 'polypeptide(L)'
;MPVNATPESARIMMEVIRDMGVEKTVGFKPAGGVRSAEDAQQFLAIADELFGADWADSRHYRFGASSLLASLLKALGSRRRQERQQLLIP
;
A
#
# COMPACT_ATOMS: atom_id res chain seq x y z
N MET A 1 -11.39 -11.74 -9.80
CA MET A 1 -11.24 -10.70 -10.85
C MET A 1 -9.97 -10.95 -11.60
N PRO A 2 -9.96 -10.87 -12.95
CA PRO A 2 -8.82 -11.28 -13.76
C PRO A 2 -7.61 -10.34 -13.66
N VAL A 3 -7.79 -9.03 -13.40
CA VAL A 3 -6.70 -8.05 -13.22
C VAL A 3 -7.09 -7.05 -12.12
N ASN A 4 -6.16 -6.70 -11.22
CA ASN A 4 -6.32 -5.68 -10.16
C ASN A 4 -5.30 -4.55 -10.38
N ALA A 5 -4.88 -3.81 -9.33
CA ALA A 5 -3.88 -2.77 -9.46
C ALA A 5 -2.57 -3.28 -10.08
N THR A 6 -2.06 -2.55 -11.06
CA THR A 6 -0.74 -2.73 -11.68
C THR A 6 0.08 -1.45 -11.60
N PRO A 7 1.42 -1.49 -11.61
CA PRO A 7 2.26 -0.29 -11.63
C PRO A 7 1.93 0.66 -12.80
N GLU A 8 1.63 0.09 -13.97
CA GLU A 8 1.22 0.86 -15.15
C GLU A 8 -0.09 1.62 -14.91
N SER A 9 -1.14 0.94 -14.42
CA SER A 9 -2.41 1.60 -14.11
C SER A 9 -2.25 2.68 -13.02
N ALA A 10 -1.38 2.43 -12.03
CA ALA A 10 -1.11 3.38 -10.97
C ALA A 10 -0.44 4.65 -11.48
N ARG A 11 0.57 4.51 -12.36
CA ARG A 11 1.24 5.66 -12.99
C ARG A 11 0.26 6.50 -13.79
N ILE A 12 -0.55 5.89 -14.65
CA ILE A 12 -1.55 6.61 -15.47
C ILE A 12 -2.49 7.43 -14.58
N MET A 13 -3.03 6.83 -13.51
CA MET A 13 -3.95 7.53 -12.61
C MET A 13 -3.27 8.68 -11.85
N MET A 14 -2.02 8.50 -11.41
CA MET A 14 -1.28 9.55 -10.70
C MET A 14 -0.80 10.67 -11.64
N GLU A 15 -0.41 10.35 -12.87
CA GLU A 15 -0.12 11.37 -13.90
C GLU A 15 -1.36 12.24 -14.16
N VAL A 16 -2.56 11.67 -14.21
CA VAL A 16 -3.80 12.46 -14.30
C VAL A 16 -3.99 13.38 -13.08
N ILE A 17 -3.72 12.92 -11.87
CA ILE A 17 -3.79 13.76 -10.66
C ILE A 17 -2.82 14.95 -10.77
N ARG A 18 -1.58 14.70 -11.21
CA ARG A 18 -0.55 15.72 -11.43
C ARG A 18 -0.96 16.71 -12.52
N ASP A 19 -1.35 16.22 -13.67
CA ASP A 19 -1.61 17.03 -14.86
C ASP A 19 -2.85 17.92 -14.69
N MET A 20 -3.79 17.48 -13.85
CA MET A 20 -4.95 18.28 -13.44
C MET A 20 -4.62 19.32 -12.34
N GLY A 21 -3.44 19.26 -11.72
CA GLY A 21 -3.03 20.17 -10.64
C GLY A 21 -3.88 20.03 -9.36
N VAL A 22 -4.35 18.81 -9.08
CA VAL A 22 -5.26 18.50 -7.95
C VAL A 22 -4.63 17.63 -6.87
N GLU A 23 -3.31 17.49 -6.89
CA GLU A 23 -2.54 16.65 -5.96
C GLU A 23 -2.67 17.05 -4.48
N LYS A 24 -3.14 18.28 -4.20
CA LYS A 24 -3.41 18.77 -2.83
C LYS A 24 -4.75 18.31 -2.25
N THR A 25 -5.66 17.80 -3.08
CA THR A 25 -7.04 17.45 -2.66
C THR A 25 -7.46 16.06 -3.09
N VAL A 26 -6.79 15.46 -4.07
CA VAL A 26 -7.07 14.11 -4.58
C VAL A 26 -5.92 13.18 -4.22
N GLY A 27 -6.26 12.02 -3.64
CA GLY A 27 -5.33 10.95 -3.33
C GLY A 27 -5.45 9.74 -4.27
N PHE A 28 -4.50 8.82 -4.14
CA PHE A 28 -4.44 7.55 -4.87
C PHE A 28 -4.56 6.35 -3.92
N LYS A 29 -5.23 5.29 -4.38
CA LYS A 29 -5.43 4.05 -3.61
C LYS A 29 -5.28 2.82 -4.50
N PRO A 30 -4.10 2.19 -4.61
CA PRO A 30 -3.99 0.89 -5.26
C PRO A 30 -4.73 -0.15 -4.42
N ALA A 31 -5.57 -0.97 -5.08
CA ALA A 31 -6.38 -1.98 -4.41
C ALA A 31 -6.35 -3.32 -5.14
N GLY A 32 -6.14 -4.39 -4.37
CA GLY A 32 -5.99 -5.76 -4.87
C GLY A 32 -4.65 -5.99 -5.56
N GLY A 33 -4.05 -7.15 -5.35
CA GLY A 33 -2.79 -7.55 -6.00
C GLY A 33 -1.50 -7.14 -5.27
N VAL A 34 -1.52 -6.13 -4.40
CA VAL A 34 -0.35 -5.73 -3.58
C VAL A 34 -0.20 -6.69 -2.39
N ARG A 35 0.81 -7.57 -2.40
CA ARG A 35 0.94 -8.67 -1.44
C ARG A 35 2.22 -8.63 -0.62
N SER A 36 3.27 -7.97 -1.09
CA SER A 36 4.55 -7.85 -0.38
C SER A 36 5.00 -6.41 -0.14
N ALA A 37 6.07 -6.26 0.66
CA ALA A 37 6.73 -4.98 0.85
C ALA A 37 7.33 -4.47 -0.48
N GLU A 38 7.89 -5.37 -1.27
CA GLU A 38 8.46 -5.09 -2.60
C GLU A 38 7.38 -4.67 -3.60
N ASP A 39 6.20 -5.30 -3.58
CA ASP A 39 5.05 -4.84 -4.36
C ASP A 39 4.69 -3.41 -3.94
N ALA A 40 4.49 -3.18 -2.64
CA ALA A 40 4.10 -1.87 -2.10
C ALA A 40 5.12 -0.78 -2.45
N GLN A 41 6.41 -1.10 -2.41
CA GLN A 41 7.49 -0.18 -2.77
C GLN A 41 7.40 0.29 -4.22
N GLN A 42 7.03 -0.59 -5.16
CA GLN A 42 6.87 -0.19 -6.57
C GLN A 42 5.80 0.89 -6.74
N PHE A 43 4.67 0.77 -6.02
CA PHE A 43 3.60 1.76 -6.11
C PHE A 43 3.94 3.07 -5.37
N LEU A 44 4.70 3.02 -4.27
CA LEU A 44 5.18 4.22 -3.56
C LEU A 44 6.24 4.96 -4.37
N ALA A 45 7.16 4.25 -5.03
CA ALA A 45 8.20 4.86 -5.86
C ALA A 45 7.61 5.71 -7.00
N ILE A 46 6.48 5.30 -7.59
CA ILE A 46 5.79 6.10 -8.60
C ILE A 46 5.23 7.39 -7.99
N ALA A 47 4.68 7.34 -6.77
CA ALA A 47 4.20 8.53 -6.08
C ALA A 47 5.35 9.49 -5.75
N ASP A 48 6.47 8.96 -5.26
CA ASP A 48 7.68 9.73 -4.96
C ASP A 48 8.25 10.42 -6.21
N GLU A 49 8.29 9.72 -7.34
CA GLU A 49 8.77 10.25 -8.62
C GLU A 49 7.89 11.41 -9.12
N LEU A 50 6.56 11.29 -8.99
CA LEU A 50 5.62 12.26 -9.55
C LEU A 50 5.38 13.47 -8.63
N PHE A 51 5.42 13.27 -7.31
CA PHE A 51 4.96 14.27 -6.33
C PHE A 51 5.98 14.58 -5.21
N GLY A 52 7.06 13.81 -5.11
CA GLY A 52 8.04 13.90 -4.02
C GLY A 52 7.67 13.04 -2.79
N ALA A 53 8.68 12.80 -1.95
CA ALA A 53 8.63 11.82 -0.85
C ALA A 53 7.57 12.08 0.22
N ASP A 54 7.13 13.34 0.38
CA ASP A 54 6.17 13.72 1.43
C ASP A 54 4.71 13.64 0.96
N TRP A 55 4.46 13.42 -0.32
CA TRP A 55 3.10 13.42 -0.86
C TRP A 55 2.30 12.21 -0.40
N ALA A 56 2.94 11.03 -0.30
CA ALA A 56 2.30 9.79 0.09
C ALA A 56 1.99 9.72 1.60
N ASP A 57 1.13 10.62 2.09
CA ASP A 57 0.63 10.66 3.46
C ASP A 57 -0.73 9.93 3.59
N SER A 58 -1.25 9.86 4.82
CA SER A 58 -2.54 9.18 5.09
C SER A 58 -3.78 9.83 4.47
N ARG A 59 -3.68 11.06 3.94
CA ARG A 59 -4.75 11.78 3.24
C ARG A 59 -4.70 11.52 1.74
N HIS A 60 -3.50 11.43 1.16
CA HIS A 60 -3.29 11.31 -0.27
C HIS A 60 -2.98 9.87 -0.72
N TYR A 61 -2.65 8.95 0.19
CA TYR A 61 -2.28 7.59 -0.18
C TYR A 61 -2.84 6.53 0.77
N ARG A 62 -3.38 5.45 0.21
CA ARG A 62 -3.84 4.27 0.97
C ARG A 62 -3.60 2.98 0.21
N PHE A 63 -3.22 1.90 0.90
CA PHE A 63 -3.28 0.56 0.31
C PHE A 63 -4.64 -0.10 0.57
N GLY A 64 -5.32 -0.51 -0.50
CA GLY A 64 -6.48 -1.41 -0.44
C GLY A 64 -6.04 -2.87 -0.42
N ALA A 65 -5.61 -3.38 0.73
CA ALA A 65 -5.05 -4.72 0.85
C ALA A 65 -5.54 -5.47 2.10
N SER A 66 -5.59 -6.80 2.00
CA SER A 66 -5.93 -7.70 3.11
C SER A 66 -4.72 -8.51 3.59
N SER A 67 -3.94 -9.09 2.68
CA SER A 67 -2.75 -9.91 3.01
C SER A 67 -1.48 -9.09 3.25
N LEU A 68 -1.42 -7.84 2.77
CA LEU A 68 -0.22 -7.01 2.84
C LEU A 68 0.25 -6.76 4.28
N LEU A 69 -0.67 -6.55 5.23
CA LEU A 69 -0.33 -6.31 6.63
C LEU A 69 0.57 -7.42 7.21
N ALA A 70 0.23 -8.68 6.96
CA ALA A 70 1.02 -9.81 7.46
C ALA A 70 2.43 -9.83 6.86
N SER A 71 2.55 -9.45 5.59
CA SER A 71 3.84 -9.34 4.90
C SER A 71 4.70 -8.21 5.47
N LEU A 72 4.11 -7.02 5.68
CA LEU A 72 4.81 -5.88 6.26
C LEU A 72 5.27 -6.14 7.70
N LEU A 73 4.43 -6.77 8.53
CA LEU A 73 4.82 -7.16 9.89
C LEU A 73 5.99 -8.14 9.87
N LYS A 74 6.00 -9.11 8.95
CA LYS A 74 7.11 -10.04 8.78
C LYS A 74 8.40 -9.30 8.37
N ALA A 75 8.32 -8.38 7.41
CA ALA A 75 9.46 -7.59 6.96
C ALA A 75 10.06 -6.73 8.09
N LEU A 76 9.22 -6.21 8.99
CA LEU A 76 9.64 -5.46 10.18
C LEU A 76 10.13 -6.35 11.33
N GLY A 77 10.25 -7.68 11.13
CA GLY A 77 10.65 -8.62 12.19
C GLY A 77 9.63 -8.74 13.33
N SER A 78 8.41 -8.24 13.15
CA SER A 78 7.37 -8.28 14.17
C SER A 78 6.84 -9.70 14.31
N ARG A 79 7.06 -10.32 15.48
CA ARG A 79 6.35 -11.55 15.84
C ARG A 79 4.90 -11.23 16.09
N ARG A 80 4.02 -11.95 15.39
CA ARG A 80 2.62 -12.08 15.81
C ARG A 80 2.67 -12.55 17.25
N ARG A 81 2.03 -11.83 18.20
CA ARG A 81 1.77 -12.40 19.54
C ARG A 81 1.07 -13.72 19.28
N GLN A 82 1.76 -14.84 19.50
CA GLN A 82 1.07 -16.11 19.64
C GLN A 82 0.17 -15.90 20.84
N GLU A 83 -1.15 -15.92 20.61
CA GLU A 83 -2.10 -16.07 21.69
C GLU A 83 -1.62 -17.27 22.51
N ARG A 84 -1.36 -17.05 23.80
CA ARG A 84 -1.10 -18.13 24.75
C ARG A 84 -2.38 -18.97 24.83
N GLN A 85 -2.60 -19.88 23.89
CA GLN A 85 -3.39 -21.07 24.13
C GLN A 85 -2.47 -22.10 24.76
N GLN A 86 -2.26 -21.93 26.06
CA GLN A 86 -1.89 -23.05 26.89
C GLN A 86 -2.42 -22.84 28.31
N LEU A 87 -3.22 -23.84 28.72
CA LEU A 87 -3.76 -24.17 30.04
C LEU A 87 -5.02 -23.45 30.53
N LEU A 88 -6.16 -24.13 30.37
CA LEU A 88 -6.96 -24.80 31.43
C LEU A 88 -7.98 -25.67 30.66
N ILE A 89 -8.26 -26.95 30.92
CA ILE A 89 -8.72 -27.67 32.13
C ILE A 89 -8.73 -29.19 31.77
N PRO A 90 -8.67 -30.14 32.72
CA PRO A 90 -7.76 -30.36 33.85
C PRO A 90 -6.70 -31.44 33.56
#